data_AF-A0A4S3PKJ2-F1
#
_entry.id   AF-A0A4S3PKJ2-F1
#
_cell.length_a   1.000
_cell.length_b   1.000
_cell.length_c   1.000
_cell.angle_alpha   90.00
_cell.angle_beta   90.00
_cell.angle_gamma   90.00
#
_symmetry.space_group_name_H-M   'P 1'
#
loop_
_entity.id
_entity.type
_entity.pdbx_description
1 polymer ?
#
loop_
_entity_poly.entity_id
_entity_poly.type
_entity_poly.pdbx_seq_one_letter_code
_entity_poly.pdbx_strand_id
1 'polypeptide(L)'
;MDRKYNDLIGDILASSGEKDNVKAKGKPISKDYLQMDTYQHFQKIAKESGYLPPWLKLQKEIAQLVHSCKTQQDVEEINEKIKRHNKICPSQMQKYLISLDDLEKAKRIW
;
A
#
# COMPACT_ATOMS: atom_id res chain seq x y z
N MET A 1 44.44 -0.65 -3.00
CA MET A 1 43.68 -1.89 -2.78
C MET A 1 42.48 -1.86 -3.70
N ASP A 2 42.47 -2.70 -4.73
CA ASP A 2 41.33 -2.84 -5.64
C ASP A 2 40.12 -3.42 -4.89
N ARG A 3 39.07 -2.61 -4.74
CA ARG A 3 37.81 -3.06 -4.17
C ARG A 3 36.94 -3.63 -5.29
N LYS A 4 36.45 -4.86 -5.11
CA LYS A 4 35.62 -5.59 -6.10
C LYS A 4 34.26 -4.92 -6.37
N TYR A 5 33.75 -4.10 -5.46
CA TYR A 5 32.59 -3.22 -5.67
C TYR A 5 32.67 -1.99 -4.74
N ASN A 6 31.92 -0.94 -5.10
CA ASN A 6 31.86 0.30 -4.32
C ASN A 6 30.80 0.20 -3.21
N ASP A 7 31.24 0.08 -1.95
CA ASP A 7 30.35 0.00 -0.78
C ASP A 7 30.20 1.37 -0.11
N LEU A 8 29.33 2.20 -0.69
CA LEU A 8 29.10 3.56 -0.19
C LEU A 8 28.61 3.57 1.26
N ILE A 9 27.77 2.60 1.65
CA ILE A 9 27.26 2.51 3.02
C ILE A 9 28.39 2.11 3.97
N GLY A 10 29.21 1.14 3.59
CA GLY A 10 30.38 0.72 4.37
C GLY A 10 31.40 1.83 4.57
N ASP A 11 31.64 2.66 3.56
CA ASP A 11 32.54 3.81 3.64
C ASP A 11 31.99 4.92 4.54
N ILE A 12 30.69 5.21 4.45
CA ILE A 12 30.01 6.16 5.36
C ILE A 12 30.14 5.68 6.82
N LEU A 13 29.85 4.40 7.09
CA LEU A 13 29.96 3.82 8.44
C LEU A 13 31.40 3.77 8.96
N ALA A 14 32.39 3.56 8.08
CA ALA A 14 33.80 3.64 8.44
C ALA A 14 34.22 5.07 8.80
N SER A 15 33.73 6.05 8.04
CA SER A 15 34.02 7.47 8.27
C SER A 15 33.40 8.02 9.55
N SER A 16 32.24 7.51 9.97
CA SER A 16 31.57 7.91 11.22
C SER A 16 32.16 7.25 12.47
N GLY A 17 33.06 6.26 12.32
CA GLY A 17 33.59 5.47 13.44
C GLY A 17 32.57 4.50 14.06
N GLU A 18 31.39 4.37 13.46
CA GLU A 18 30.29 3.54 13.99
C GLU A 18 30.23 2.14 13.37
N LYS A 19 31.09 1.84 12.38
CA LYS A 19 31.10 0.57 11.63
C LYS A 19 30.96 -0.68 12.50
N ASP A 20 31.64 -0.68 13.65
CA ASP A 20 31.65 -1.83 14.56
C ASP A 20 30.86 -1.61 15.85
N ASN A 21 30.36 -0.40 16.11
CA ASN A 21 29.69 -0.01 17.34
C ASN A 21 28.18 0.21 17.15
N VAL A 22 27.54 -0.64 16.36
CA VAL A 22 26.07 -0.65 16.24
C VAL A 22 25.47 -1.47 17.37
N LYS A 23 24.52 -0.88 18.12
CA LYS A 23 23.86 -1.48 19.30
C LYS A 23 23.22 -2.87 19.07
N ALA A 24 22.97 -3.22 17.82
CA ALA A 24 22.37 -4.48 17.41
C ALA A 24 23.36 -5.46 16.75
N LYS A 25 24.66 -5.15 16.72
CA LYS A 25 25.67 -6.04 16.11
C LYS A 25 25.65 -7.42 16.78
N GLY A 26 25.43 -8.46 15.98
CA GLY A 26 25.37 -9.85 16.46
C GLY A 26 24.09 -10.24 17.19
N LYS A 27 23.09 -9.35 17.32
CA LYS A 27 21.79 -9.75 17.88
C LYS A 27 21.06 -10.65 16.87
N PRO A 28 20.53 -11.80 17.29
CA PRO A 28 19.74 -12.64 16.42
C PRO A 28 18.49 -11.87 15.97
N ILE A 29 18.15 -12.01 14.70
CA ILE A 29 16.87 -11.54 14.17
C ILE A 29 15.75 -12.27 14.91
N SER A 30 14.65 -11.58 15.22
CA SER A 30 13.54 -12.21 15.93
C SER A 30 12.97 -13.38 15.11
N LYS A 31 12.54 -14.44 15.80
CA LYS A 31 11.93 -15.61 15.13
C LYS A 31 10.72 -15.21 14.30
N ASP A 32 9.91 -14.28 14.80
CA ASP A 32 8.76 -13.74 14.07
C ASP A 32 9.17 -13.06 12.76
N TYR A 33 10.30 -12.34 12.75
CA TYR A 33 10.80 -11.70 11.54
C TYR A 33 11.29 -12.76 10.53
N LEU A 34 11.89 -13.84 10.99
CA LEU A 34 12.32 -14.94 10.11
C LEU A 34 11.16 -15.77 9.53
N GLN A 35 10.00 -15.76 10.18
CA GLN A 35 8.81 -16.50 9.75
C GLN A 35 7.92 -15.73 8.78
N MET A 36 8.06 -14.40 8.74
CA MET A 36 7.27 -13.55 7.85
C MET A 36 7.84 -13.56 6.44
N ASP A 37 6.93 -13.55 5.46
CA ASP A 37 7.33 -13.27 4.07
C ASP A 37 7.54 -11.76 3.84
N THR A 38 8.12 -11.40 2.70
CA THR A 38 8.36 -10.01 2.30
C THR A 38 7.10 -9.13 2.30
N TYR A 39 5.94 -9.70 1.99
CA TYR A 39 4.69 -8.95 1.95
C TYR A 39 4.14 -8.69 3.35
N GLN A 40 4.23 -9.67 4.25
CA GLN A 40 3.86 -9.53 5.66
C GLN A 40 4.75 -8.50 6.36
N HIS A 41 6.06 -8.48 6.05
CA HIS A 41 6.95 -7.42 6.51
C HIS A 41 6.52 -6.04 6.04
N PHE A 42 6.23 -5.90 4.75
CA PHE A 42 5.74 -4.64 4.19
C PHE A 42 4.45 -4.20 4.88
N GLN A 43 3.47 -5.09 5.06
CA GLN A 43 2.22 -4.78 5.74
C GLN A 43 2.42 -4.30 7.18
N LYS A 44 3.31 -4.97 7.92
CA LYS A 44 3.63 -4.58 9.29
C LYS A 44 4.24 -3.18 9.37
N ILE A 45 5.28 -2.94 8.56
CA ILE A 45 5.97 -1.63 8.52
C ILE A 45 5.02 -0.53 8.05
N ALA A 46 4.25 -0.77 6.98
CA ALA A 46 3.28 0.17 6.47
C ALA A 46 2.22 0.52 7.52
N LYS A 47 1.74 -0.46 8.29
CA LYS A 47 0.80 -0.23 9.39
C LYS A 47 1.43 0.59 10.52
N GLU A 48 2.64 0.24 10.94
CA GLU A 48 3.38 0.95 11.99
C GLU A 48 3.71 2.40 11.59
N SER A 49 3.97 2.65 10.30
CA SER A 49 4.23 3.98 9.77
C SER A 49 2.98 4.80 9.47
N GLY A 50 1.77 4.26 9.71
CA GLY A 50 0.51 4.92 9.38
C GLY A 50 0.29 5.11 7.87
N TYR A 51 0.90 4.27 7.03
CA TYR A 51 0.72 4.33 5.59
C TYR A 51 -0.73 4.04 5.22
N LEU A 52 -1.36 4.98 4.49
CA LEU A 52 -2.70 4.81 3.95
C LEU A 52 -2.62 4.46 2.46
N PRO A 53 -2.93 3.20 2.09
CA PRO A 53 -2.94 2.79 0.70
C PRO A 53 -3.78 3.71 -0.20
N PRO A 54 -3.30 4.02 -1.42
CA PRO A 54 -3.99 4.93 -2.33
C PRO A 54 -5.37 4.40 -2.75
N TRP A 55 -5.53 3.08 -2.86
CA TRP A 55 -6.82 2.46 -3.20
C TRP A 55 -7.89 2.67 -2.11
N LEU A 56 -7.51 2.80 -0.83
CA LEU A 56 -8.44 3.10 0.27
C LEU A 56 -8.95 4.55 0.20
N LYS A 57 -8.10 5.50 -0.22
CA LYS A 57 -8.52 6.89 -0.46
C LYS A 57 -9.56 6.93 -1.59
N LEU A 58 -9.25 6.29 -2.71
CA LEU A 58 -10.16 6.15 -3.84
C LEU A 58 -11.47 5.46 -3.44
N GLN A 59 -11.41 4.44 -2.57
CA GLN A 59 -12.61 3.74 -2.10
C GLN A 59 -13.55 4.68 -1.35
N LYS A 60 -13.02 5.54 -0.46
CA LYS A 60 -13.84 6.53 0.26
C LYS A 60 -14.43 7.58 -0.67
N GLU A 61 -13.65 8.06 -1.64
CA GLU A 61 -14.14 9.00 -2.65
C GLU A 61 -15.28 8.38 -3.47
N ILE A 62 -15.12 7.14 -3.92
CA ILE A 62 -16.16 6.43 -4.68
C ILE A 62 -17.42 6.26 -3.82
N ALA A 63 -17.30 5.84 -2.56
CA ALA A 63 -18.45 5.69 -1.68
C ALA A 63 -19.25 7.00 -1.52
N GLN A 64 -18.57 8.13 -1.36
CA GLN A 64 -19.23 9.44 -1.30
C GLN A 64 -19.93 9.78 -2.62
N LEU A 65 -19.27 9.57 -3.76
CA LEU A 65 -19.84 9.84 -5.08
C LEU A 65 -21.06 8.96 -5.38
N VAL A 66 -21.00 7.67 -5.01
CA VAL A 66 -22.12 6.72 -5.17
C VAL A 66 -23.35 7.19 -4.38
N HIS A 67 -23.16 7.75 -3.18
CA HIS A 67 -24.26 8.28 -2.37
C HIS A 67 -24.87 9.57 -2.96
N SER A 68 -24.06 10.44 -3.56
CA SER A 68 -24.51 11.71 -4.16
C SER A 68 -24.98 11.61 -5.62
N CYS A 69 -24.68 10.49 -6.29
CA CYS A 69 -24.98 10.25 -7.71
C CYS A 69 -26.48 10.34 -8.01
N LYS A 70 -26.83 11.06 -9.08
CA LYS A 70 -28.22 11.20 -9.58
C LYS A 70 -28.34 11.06 -11.10
N THR A 71 -27.26 11.27 -11.85
CA THR A 71 -27.29 11.27 -13.32
C THR A 71 -26.43 10.15 -13.93
N GLN A 72 -26.69 9.82 -15.20
CA GLN A 72 -25.91 8.81 -15.93
C GLN A 72 -24.43 9.22 -16.10
N GLN A 73 -24.16 10.52 -16.23
CA GLN A 73 -22.80 11.05 -16.34
C GLN A 73 -21.99 10.82 -15.06
N ASP A 74 -22.62 10.98 -13.89
CA ASP A 74 -21.99 10.70 -12.59
C ASP A 74 -21.59 9.22 -12.49
N VAL A 75 -22.46 8.31 -12.95
CA VAL A 75 -22.18 6.86 -12.95
C VAL A 75 -20.97 6.52 -13.81
N GLU A 76 -20.82 7.17 -14.95
CA GLU A 76 -19.67 6.93 -15.85
C GLU A 76 -18.36 7.40 -15.22
N GLU A 77 -18.35 8.56 -14.56
CA GLU A 77 -17.19 9.05 -13.80
C GLU A 77 -16.83 8.11 -12.63
N ILE A 78 -17.85 7.65 -11.90
CA ILE A 78 -17.67 6.69 -10.80
C ILE A 78 -17.06 5.39 -11.33
N ASN A 79 -17.55 4.88 -12.46
CA ASN A 79 -17.03 3.66 -13.09
C ASN A 79 -15.57 3.80 -13.53
N GLU A 80 -15.17 4.96 -14.04
CA GLU A 80 -13.75 5.26 -14.32
C GLU A 80 -12.88 5.22 -13.07
N LYS A 81 -13.39 5.75 -11.94
CA LYS A 81 -12.70 5.68 -10.64
C LYS A 81 -12.63 4.24 -10.10
N ILE A 82 -13.70 3.45 -10.26
CA ILE A 82 -13.72 2.01 -9.87
C ILE A 82 -12.69 1.22 -10.67
N LYS A 83 -12.57 1.45 -11.99
CA LYS A 83 -11.52 0.83 -12.82
C LYS A 83 -10.13 1.15 -12.30
N ARG A 84 -9.86 2.41 -11.94
CA ARG A 84 -8.56 2.81 -11.35
C ARG A 84 -8.33 2.14 -9.99
N HIS A 85 -9.34 2.10 -9.13
CA HIS A 85 -9.27 1.40 -7.85
C HIS A 85 -8.91 -0.09 -8.07
N ASN A 86 -9.61 -0.79 -8.96
CA ASN A 86 -9.38 -2.22 -9.24
C ASN A 86 -7.98 -2.53 -9.78
N LYS A 87 -7.36 -1.60 -10.52
CA LYS A 87 -5.98 -1.76 -11.01
C LYS A 87 -4.92 -1.72 -9.90
N ILE A 88 -5.22 -1.06 -8.79
CA ILE A 88 -4.26 -0.83 -7.69
C ILE A 88 -4.56 -1.76 -6.50
N CYS A 89 -5.82 -2.16 -6.36
CA CYS A 89 -6.31 -2.97 -5.25
C CYS A 89 -5.97 -4.46 -5.45
N PRO A 90 -5.71 -5.23 -4.37
CA PRO A 90 -5.61 -6.68 -4.44
C PRO A 90 -6.86 -7.32 -5.08
N SER A 91 -6.68 -8.44 -5.78
CA SER A 91 -7.76 -9.11 -6.51
C SER A 91 -9.01 -9.40 -5.67
N GLN A 92 -8.82 -9.79 -4.41
CA GLN A 92 -9.90 -10.10 -3.44
C GLN A 92 -10.76 -8.89 -3.06
N MET A 93 -10.27 -7.67 -3.31
CA MET A 93 -10.91 -6.41 -2.92
C MET A 93 -11.43 -5.61 -4.12
N GLN A 94 -11.32 -6.15 -5.35
CA GLN A 94 -11.86 -5.52 -6.55
C GLN A 94 -13.41 -5.46 -6.49
N LYS A 95 -13.98 -4.41 -7.09
CA LYS A 95 -15.42 -4.14 -7.09
C LYS A 95 -15.99 -4.11 -8.51
N TYR A 96 -17.27 -4.44 -8.65
CA TYR A 96 -17.96 -4.35 -9.94
C TYR A 96 -18.30 -2.89 -10.31
N LEU A 97 -18.50 -2.67 -11.60
CA LEU A 97 -19.03 -1.41 -12.13
C LEU A 97 -20.50 -1.25 -11.75
N ILE A 98 -20.97 -0.01 -11.69
CA ILE A 98 -22.31 0.38 -11.25
C ILE A 98 -23.14 0.81 -12.47
N SER A 99 -24.44 0.54 -12.43
CA SER A 99 -25.46 1.04 -13.36
C SER A 99 -26.45 1.93 -12.61
N LEU A 100 -27.23 2.77 -13.32
CA LEU A 100 -28.31 3.55 -12.69
C LEU A 100 -29.39 2.64 -12.08
N ASP A 101 -29.71 1.52 -12.72
CA ASP A 101 -30.70 0.56 -12.23
C ASP A 101 -30.28 -0.12 -10.92
N ASP A 102 -28.98 -0.35 -10.72
CA ASP A 102 -28.44 -0.99 -9.51
C ASP A 102 -27.90 0.01 -8.48
N LEU A 103 -28.19 1.31 -8.63
CA LEU A 103 -27.65 2.35 -7.75
C LEU A 103 -28.01 2.13 -6.28
N GLU A 104 -29.21 1.65 -5.99
CA GLU A 104 -29.65 1.37 -4.62
C GLU A 104 -28.88 0.21 -3.98
N LYS A 105 -28.55 -0.83 -4.77
CA LYS A 105 -27.69 -1.93 -4.32
C LYS A 105 -26.25 -1.44 -4.13
N ALA A 106 -25.76 -0.61 -5.05
CA ALA A 106 -24.43 -0.05 -4.98
C ALA A 106 -24.23 0.78 -3.71
N LYS A 107 -25.21 1.62 -3.32
CA LYS A 107 -25.18 2.39 -2.06
C LYS A 107 -25.11 1.53 -0.80
N ARG A 108 -25.56 0.27 -0.85
CA ARG A 108 -25.45 -0.66 0.29
C ARG A 108 -24.08 -1.36 0.36
N ILE A 109 -23.40 -1.49 -0.78
CA ILE A 109 -22.13 -2.21 -0.90
C ILE A 109 -20.93 -1.28 -0.67
N TRP A 110 -21.06 -0.03 -1.11
CA TRP A 110 -20.06 1.03 -1.02
C TRP A 110 -20.23 1.87 0.25
#